data_AF-E4Q445-F1
#
_entry.id   AF-E4Q445-F1
#
_cell.length_a   1.000
_cell.length_b   1.000
_cell.length_c   1.000
_cell.angle_alpha   90.00
_cell.angle_beta   90.00
_cell.angle_gamma   90.00
#
_symmetry.space_group_name_H-M   'P 1'
#
loop_
_entity.id
_entity.type
_entity.pdbx_description
1 polymer ?
#
loop_
_entity_poly.entity_id
_entity_poly.type
_entity_poly.pdbx_seq_one_letter_code
_entity_poly.pdbx_strand_id
1 'polypeptide(L)'
;MLRYDWDVLKREFLTGSYKSLKEFAEAKGVHYGTLRNKAKDWLKERQQITQEKNQAILEKTLERQIEEAVDYNAWHVRVWDKFLQLVWAALHDEKTIKTKDGKYNVYVLERLANVMEKVQKGQRLALGLDENKEDHSEQLLGRIREIVAALWEDDQEDNDKEVGYC
;
A
#
# COMPACT_ATOMS: atom_id res chain seq x y z
N MET A 1 36.37 52.59 6.82
CA MET A 1 36.16 51.58 5.75
C MET A 1 35.13 50.60 6.29
N LEU A 2 33.94 50.50 5.69
CA LEU A 2 32.95 49.50 6.10
C LEU A 2 33.53 48.11 5.84
N ARG A 3 33.82 47.36 6.91
CA ARG A 3 34.36 46.00 6.82
C ARG A 3 33.18 45.06 6.76
N TYR A 4 32.77 44.68 5.55
CA TYR A 4 31.71 43.70 5.35
C TYR A 4 32.16 42.32 5.82
N ASP A 5 31.25 41.61 6.50
CA ASP A 5 31.39 40.18 6.75
C ASP A 5 30.95 39.43 5.50
N TRP A 6 31.93 39.01 4.71
CA TRP A 6 31.70 38.36 3.43
C TRP A 6 31.11 36.96 3.56
N ASP A 7 31.35 36.27 4.68
CA ASP A 7 30.85 34.91 4.91
C ASP A 7 29.36 34.94 5.27
N VAL A 8 28.95 35.94 6.06
CA VAL A 8 27.53 36.19 6.34
C VAL A 8 26.78 36.56 5.06
N LEU A 9 27.31 37.50 4.27
CA LEU A 9 26.70 37.88 2.99
C LEU A 9 26.63 36.71 2.02
N LYS A 10 27.64 35.84 2.00
CA LYS A 10 27.64 34.63 1.17
C LYS A 10 26.50 33.70 1.59
N ARG A 11 26.39 33.40 2.88
CA ARG A 11 25.33 32.53 3.40
C ARG A 11 23.95 33.08 3.05
N GLU A 12 23.70 34.35 3.33
CA GLU A 12 22.42 35.00 3.05
C GLU A 12 22.08 35.00 1.55
N PHE A 13 23.06 35.19 0.67
CA PHE A 13 22.83 35.11 -0.77
C PHE A 13 22.51 33.68 -1.24
N LEU A 14 23.23 32.69 -0.71
CA LEU A 14 23.05 31.28 -1.07
C LEU A 14 21.72 30.71 -0.56
N THR A 15 21.25 31.13 0.61
CA THR A 15 19.99 30.64 1.21
C THR A 15 18.78 31.54 0.97
N GLY A 16 18.99 32.77 0.49
CA GLY A 16 17.93 33.75 0.26
C GLY A 16 17.23 33.61 -1.10
N SER A 17 16.20 34.45 -1.33
CA SER A 17 15.33 34.42 -2.51
C SER A 17 15.70 35.40 -3.62
N TYR A 18 16.90 36.00 -3.57
CA TYR A 18 17.34 37.02 -4.52
C TYR A 18 17.54 36.44 -5.93
N LYS A 19 17.16 37.15 -7.00
CA LYS A 19 17.32 36.66 -8.38
C LYS A 19 18.69 36.95 -8.97
N SER A 20 19.41 37.94 -8.43
CA SER A 20 20.73 38.32 -8.94
C SER A 20 21.65 38.91 -7.86
N LEU A 21 22.96 38.98 -8.16
CA LEU A 21 23.93 39.70 -7.32
C LEU A 21 23.62 41.20 -7.25
N LYS A 22 22.98 41.79 -8.28
CA LYS A 22 22.63 43.21 -8.31
C LYS A 22 21.51 43.51 -7.31
N GLU A 23 20.45 42.70 -7.33
CA GLU A 23 19.34 42.79 -6.37
C GLU A 23 19.83 42.56 -4.93
N PHE A 24 20.72 41.59 -4.73
CA PHE A 24 21.33 41.35 -3.43
C PHE A 24 22.19 42.52 -2.94
N ALA A 25 22.98 43.13 -3.84
CA ALA A 25 23.79 44.31 -3.53
C ALA A 25 22.93 45.50 -3.08
N GLU A 26 21.83 45.76 -3.80
CA GLU A 26 20.85 46.80 -3.47
C GLU A 26 20.18 46.52 -2.12
N ALA A 27 19.76 45.28 -1.88
CA ALA A 27 19.12 44.88 -0.62
C ALA A 27 20.05 44.96 0.61
N LYS A 28 21.36 44.76 0.42
CA LYS A 28 22.36 44.77 1.50
C LYS A 28 23.15 46.08 1.59
N GLY A 29 22.85 47.07 0.76
CA GLY A 29 23.57 48.35 0.74
C GLY A 29 25.05 48.21 0.39
N VAL A 30 25.41 47.21 -0.43
CA VAL A 30 26.78 46.95 -0.87
C VAL A 30 26.99 47.48 -2.28
N HIS A 31 28.12 48.11 -2.56
CA HIS A 31 28.44 48.54 -3.93
C HIS A 31 28.61 47.32 -4.86
N TYR A 32 27.84 47.28 -5.95
CA TYR A 32 27.77 46.12 -6.85
C TYR A 32 29.12 45.67 -7.40
N GLY A 33 29.99 46.60 -7.80
CA GLY A 33 31.33 46.24 -8.32
C GLY A 33 32.20 45.52 -7.29
N THR A 34 32.08 45.89 -6.00
CA THR A 34 32.81 45.28 -4.90
C THR A 34 32.27 43.88 -4.61
N LEU A 35 30.94 43.73 -4.58
CA LEU A 35 30.28 42.43 -4.42
C LEU A 35 30.63 41.48 -5.57
N ARG A 36 30.54 41.94 -6.82
CA ARG A 36 30.82 41.12 -8.02
C ARG A 36 32.23 40.53 -8.00
N ASN A 37 33.22 41.28 -7.53
CA ASN A 37 34.59 40.80 -7.42
C ASN A 37 34.77 39.71 -6.35
N LYS A 38 33.97 39.76 -5.27
CA LYS A 38 34.00 38.79 -4.17
C LYS A 38 33.08 37.58 -4.40
N ALA A 39 32.01 37.75 -5.17
CA ALA A 39 30.94 36.77 -5.36
C ALA A 39 30.98 36.04 -6.71
N LYS A 40 32.17 35.89 -7.31
CA LYS A 40 32.34 35.35 -8.68
C LYS A 40 31.66 33.99 -8.87
N ASP A 41 31.77 33.11 -7.90
CA ASP A 41 31.23 31.75 -7.97
C ASP A 41 29.92 31.56 -7.21
N TRP A 42 29.42 32.60 -6.52
CA TRP A 42 28.26 32.45 -5.63
C TRP A 42 26.99 32.03 -6.39
N LEU A 43 26.82 32.48 -7.64
CA LEU A 43 25.70 32.06 -8.48
C LEU A 43 25.79 30.56 -8.83
N LYS A 44 26.99 30.08 -9.14
CA LYS A 44 27.25 28.67 -9.44
C LYS A 44 27.07 27.80 -8.20
N GLU A 45 27.62 28.22 -7.07
CA GLU A 45 27.44 27.55 -5.77
C GLU A 45 25.97 27.48 -5.38
N ARG A 46 25.20 28.56 -5.57
CA ARG A 46 23.76 28.54 -5.31
C ARG A 46 23.02 27.55 -6.19
N GLN A 47 23.39 27.49 -7.48
CA GLN A 47 22.80 26.54 -8.41
C GLN A 47 23.09 25.10 -7.97
N GLN A 48 24.31 24.80 -7.55
CA GLN A 48 24.70 23.49 -7.03
C GLN A 48 23.91 23.13 -5.75
N ILE A 49 23.87 24.03 -4.76
CA ILE A 49 23.08 23.85 -3.54
C ILE A 49 21.60 23.62 -3.87
N THR A 50 21.05 24.34 -4.84
CA THR A 50 19.65 24.18 -5.26
C THR A 50 19.43 22.79 -5.89
N GLN A 51 20.36 22.33 -6.73
CA GLN A 51 20.30 21.00 -7.33
C GLN A 51 20.40 19.90 -6.27
N GLU A 52 21.38 19.98 -5.38
CA GLU A 52 21.56 19.04 -4.27
C GLU A 52 20.35 19.01 -3.34
N LYS A 53 19.80 20.18 -2.99
CA LYS A 53 18.57 20.28 -2.19
C LYS A 53 17.39 19.63 -2.89
N ASN A 54 17.20 19.90 -4.18
CA ASN A 54 16.08 19.33 -4.93
C ASN A 54 16.22 17.80 -5.05
N GLN A 55 17.43 17.30 -5.26
CA GLN A 55 17.72 15.87 -5.27
C GLN A 55 17.40 15.23 -3.91
N ALA A 56 17.87 15.83 -2.81
CA ALA A 56 17.60 15.34 -1.46
C ALA A 56 16.09 15.38 -1.10
N ILE A 57 15.36 16.41 -1.57
CA ILE A 57 13.90 16.47 -1.41
C ILE A 57 13.23 15.32 -2.17
N LEU A 58 13.65 15.05 -3.40
CA LEU A 58 13.11 13.97 -4.22
C LEU A 58 13.36 12.61 -3.56
N GLU A 59 14.59 12.35 -3.13
CA GLU A 59 14.98 11.10 -2.45
C GLU A 59 14.15 10.86 -1.19
N LYS A 60 14.06 11.86 -0.30
CA LYS A 60 13.26 11.75 0.93
C LYS A 60 11.77 11.63 0.67
N THR A 61 11.27 12.28 -0.37
CA THR A 61 9.86 12.16 -0.76
C THR A 61 9.56 10.75 -1.24
N LEU A 62 10.44 10.18 -2.07
CA LEU A 62 10.30 8.82 -2.57
C LEU A 62 10.40 7.80 -1.43
N GLU A 63 11.37 7.95 -0.53
CA GLU A 63 11.53 7.10 0.66
C GLU A 63 10.24 7.09 1.51
N ARG A 64 9.70 8.27 1.83
CA ARG A 64 8.44 8.37 2.57
C ARG A 64 7.26 7.73 1.83
N GLN A 65 7.16 7.90 0.52
CA GLN A 65 6.11 7.26 -0.29
C GLN A 65 6.24 5.74 -0.28
N ILE A 66 7.46 5.21 -0.32
CA ILE A 66 7.72 3.77 -0.21
C ILE A 66 7.30 3.27 1.19
N GLU A 67 7.70 3.96 2.25
CA GLU A 67 7.31 3.60 3.63
C GLU A 67 5.79 3.59 3.80
N GLU A 68 5.11 4.66 3.36
CA GLU A 68 3.64 4.73 3.40
C GLU A 68 3.01 3.56 2.63
N ALA A 69 3.48 3.28 1.41
CA ALA A 69 2.97 2.16 0.60
C ALA A 69 3.19 0.80 1.28
N VAL A 70 4.37 0.57 1.87
CA VAL A 70 4.68 -0.65 2.62
C VAL A 70 3.75 -0.79 3.83
N ASP A 71 3.53 0.28 4.58
CA ASP A 71 2.64 0.29 5.74
C ASP A 71 1.18 0.00 5.35
N TYR A 72 0.69 0.62 4.27
CA TYR A 72 -0.64 0.33 3.72
C TYR A 72 -0.77 -1.12 3.30
N ASN A 73 0.22 -1.67 2.58
CA ASN A 73 0.21 -3.06 2.15
C ASN A 73 0.22 -4.02 3.35
N ALA A 74 1.08 -3.77 4.35
CA ALA A 74 1.10 -4.54 5.58
C ALA A 74 -0.23 -4.46 6.34
N TRP A 75 -0.86 -3.28 6.38
CA TRP A 75 -2.18 -3.11 6.97
C TRP A 75 -3.25 -3.90 6.21
N HIS A 76 -3.26 -3.85 4.87
CA HIS A 76 -4.16 -4.64 4.04
C HIS A 76 -4.03 -6.14 4.32
N VAL A 77 -2.81 -6.67 4.35
CA VAL A 77 -2.57 -8.09 4.68
C VAL A 77 -3.15 -8.43 6.05
N ARG A 78 -2.88 -7.62 7.09
CA ARG A 78 -3.42 -7.83 8.43
C ARG A 78 -4.96 -7.81 8.49
N VAL A 79 -5.60 -6.92 7.74
CA VAL A 79 -7.06 -6.85 7.67
C VAL A 79 -7.63 -8.11 7.03
N TRP A 80 -7.01 -8.56 5.94
CA TRP A 80 -7.42 -9.78 5.26
C TRP A 80 -7.21 -11.03 6.10
N ASP A 81 -6.11 -11.13 6.86
CA ASP A 81 -5.88 -12.21 7.82
C ASP A 81 -6.97 -12.27 8.89
N LYS A 82 -7.36 -11.12 9.45
CA LYS A 82 -8.47 -11.06 10.41
C LYS A 82 -9.78 -11.52 9.79
N PHE A 83 -10.04 -11.15 8.53
CA PHE A 83 -11.25 -11.57 7.85
C PHE A 83 -11.25 -13.08 7.58
N LEU A 84 -10.10 -13.65 7.21
CA LEU A 84 -9.91 -15.09 7.08
C LEU A 84 -10.18 -15.82 8.41
N GLN A 85 -9.69 -15.29 9.53
CA GLN A 85 -9.95 -15.86 10.87
C GLN A 85 -11.45 -15.88 11.20
N LEU A 86 -12.19 -14.82 10.83
CA LEU A 86 -13.65 -14.78 11.03
C LEU A 86 -14.36 -15.80 10.14
N VAL A 87 -13.94 -15.96 8.89
CA VAL A 87 -14.48 -17.01 8.00
C VAL A 87 -14.18 -18.39 8.55
N TRP A 88 -12.96 -18.62 9.05
CA TRP A 88 -12.58 -19.88 9.68
C TRP A 88 -13.44 -20.20 10.90
N ALA A 89 -13.67 -19.21 11.77
CA ALA A 89 -14.54 -19.36 12.93
C ALA A 89 -15.99 -19.68 12.51
N ALA A 90 -16.51 -18.99 11.48
CA ALA A 90 -17.84 -19.27 10.93
C ALA A 90 -17.93 -20.68 10.33
N LEU A 91 -16.89 -21.15 9.65
CA LEU A 91 -16.79 -22.52 9.11
C LEU A 91 -16.73 -23.61 10.20
N HIS A 92 -16.46 -23.25 11.45
CA HIS A 92 -16.44 -24.19 12.58
C HIS A 92 -17.64 -24.02 13.53
N ASP A 93 -18.55 -23.09 13.23
CA ASP A 93 -19.80 -22.93 13.97
C ASP A 93 -20.92 -23.70 13.27
N GLU A 94 -21.27 -24.87 13.82
CA GLU A 94 -22.32 -25.73 13.29
C GLU A 94 -23.65 -25.00 13.10
N LYS A 95 -23.98 -24.04 13.97
CA LYS A 95 -25.23 -23.26 13.86
C LYS A 95 -25.22 -22.33 12.65
N THR A 96 -24.04 -21.93 12.19
CA THR A 96 -23.86 -21.09 11.02
C THR A 96 -23.87 -21.94 9.75
N ILE A 97 -23.15 -23.06 9.73
CA ILE A 97 -22.96 -23.86 8.51
C ILE A 97 -23.95 -24.99 8.30
N LYS A 98 -24.75 -25.37 9.31
CA LYS A 98 -25.80 -26.40 9.17
C LYS A 98 -27.20 -25.77 9.23
N THR A 99 -28.15 -26.41 8.57
CA THR A 99 -29.58 -26.13 8.67
C THR A 99 -30.12 -26.69 10.00
N LYS A 100 -31.38 -26.38 10.31
CA LYS A 100 -32.06 -26.92 11.50
C LYS A 100 -32.11 -28.45 11.52
N ASP A 101 -32.07 -29.07 10.36
CA ASP A 101 -32.12 -30.52 10.17
C ASP A 101 -30.72 -31.17 10.18
N GLY A 102 -29.67 -30.42 10.55
CA GLY A 102 -28.30 -30.91 10.68
C GLY A 102 -27.52 -31.02 9.36
N LYS A 103 -28.17 -30.81 8.21
CA LYS A 103 -27.51 -30.81 6.88
C LYS A 103 -26.73 -29.53 6.66
N TYR A 104 -25.69 -29.53 5.85
CA TYR A 104 -24.95 -28.30 5.55
C TYR A 104 -25.82 -27.24 4.83
N ASN A 105 -25.54 -25.97 5.03
CA ASN A 105 -26.22 -24.88 4.36
C ASN A 105 -25.38 -24.43 3.17
N VAL A 106 -25.69 -24.98 1.99
CA VAL A 106 -24.95 -24.71 0.74
C VAL A 106 -24.82 -23.22 0.45
N TYR A 107 -25.88 -22.45 0.69
CA TYR A 107 -25.88 -21.00 0.47
C TYR A 107 -24.91 -20.26 1.41
N VAL A 108 -24.82 -20.68 2.67
CA VAL A 108 -23.86 -20.10 3.61
C VAL A 108 -22.43 -20.45 3.20
N LEU A 109 -22.18 -21.71 2.83
CA LEU A 109 -20.85 -22.15 2.38
C LEU A 109 -20.40 -21.42 1.11
N GLU A 110 -21.30 -21.22 0.14
CA GLU A 110 -21.02 -20.45 -1.07
C GLU A 110 -20.67 -18.99 -0.75
N ARG A 111 -21.36 -18.36 0.21
CA ARG A 111 -21.03 -16.99 0.63
C ARG A 111 -19.67 -16.92 1.33
N LEU A 112 -19.34 -17.89 2.17
CA LEU A 112 -18.03 -17.97 2.82
C LEU A 112 -16.91 -18.18 1.80
N ALA A 113 -17.12 -19.04 0.80
CA ALA A 113 -16.18 -19.26 -0.30
C ALA A 113 -15.92 -17.97 -1.12
N ASN A 114 -16.99 -17.27 -1.52
CA ASN A 114 -16.89 -15.99 -2.21
C ASN A 114 -16.11 -14.94 -1.41
N VAL A 115 -16.25 -14.96 -0.08
CA VAL A 115 -15.49 -14.10 0.82
C VAL A 115 -14.02 -14.50 0.85
N MET A 116 -13.70 -15.79 0.99
CA MET A 116 -12.31 -16.28 0.98
C MET A 116 -11.58 -15.92 -0.31
N GLU A 117 -12.26 -16.02 -1.45
CA GLU A 117 -11.68 -15.66 -2.74
C GLU A 117 -11.28 -14.17 -2.77
N LYS A 118 -12.13 -13.28 -2.25
CA LYS A 118 -11.84 -11.84 -2.14
C LYS A 118 -10.69 -11.56 -1.17
N VAL A 119 -10.60 -12.30 -0.06
CA VAL A 119 -9.46 -12.26 0.87
C VAL A 119 -8.17 -12.58 0.14
N GLN A 120 -8.15 -13.71 -0.58
CA GLN A 120 -6.99 -14.16 -1.31
C GLN A 120 -6.56 -13.16 -2.39
N LYS A 121 -7.52 -12.65 -3.18
CA LYS A 121 -7.27 -11.60 -4.20
C LYS A 121 -6.68 -10.34 -3.55
N GLY A 122 -7.29 -9.88 -2.45
CA GLY A 122 -6.81 -8.69 -1.73
C GLY A 122 -5.40 -8.84 -1.15
N GLN A 123 -5.04 -10.02 -0.63
CA GLN A 123 -3.69 -10.32 -0.16
C GLN A 123 -2.68 -10.37 -1.31
N ARG A 124 -3.02 -11.01 -2.43
CA ARG A 124 -2.16 -11.06 -3.63
C ARG A 124 -1.85 -9.66 -4.15
N LEU A 125 -2.86 -8.79 -4.24
CA LEU A 125 -2.68 -7.40 -4.64
C LEU A 125 -1.78 -6.62 -3.67
N ALA A 126 -2.01 -6.73 -2.35
CA ALA A 126 -1.20 -6.04 -1.35
C ALA A 126 0.26 -6.51 -1.34
N LEU A 127 0.53 -7.76 -1.74
CA LEU A 127 1.87 -8.32 -1.84
C LEU A 127 2.52 -8.10 -3.22
N GLY A 128 1.83 -7.45 -4.16
CA GLY A 128 2.32 -7.26 -5.54
C GLY A 128 2.44 -8.56 -6.34
N LEU A 129 1.68 -9.60 -5.97
CA LEU A 129 1.72 -10.93 -6.58
C LEU A 129 0.72 -11.10 -7.75
N ASP A 130 -0.11 -10.09 -8.01
CA ASP A 130 -1.04 -10.06 -9.15
C ASP A 130 -0.52 -9.14 -10.25
N GLU A 131 0.49 -9.61 -11.00
CA GLU A 131 0.80 -9.09 -12.32
C GLU A 131 0.02 -9.92 -13.36
N ASN A 132 -1.13 -9.41 -13.81
CA ASN A 132 -1.95 -9.92 -14.93
C ASN A 132 -2.39 -11.42 -14.90
N LYS A 133 -3.68 -11.69 -14.62
CA LYS A 133 -4.65 -12.46 -15.49
C LYS A 133 -5.83 -13.12 -14.72
N GLU A 134 -6.99 -12.98 -15.36
CA GLU A 134 -8.20 -13.85 -15.48
C GLU A 134 -8.91 -14.48 -14.25
N ASP A 135 -10.22 -14.56 -14.44
CA ASP A 135 -11.29 -14.78 -13.44
C ASP A 135 -11.36 -16.24 -12.95
N HIS A 136 -10.50 -16.62 -12.00
CA HIS A 136 -10.52 -17.94 -11.34
C HIS A 136 -11.69 -18.17 -10.36
N SER A 137 -12.61 -17.20 -10.24
CA SER A 137 -13.75 -17.18 -9.32
C SER A 137 -14.75 -18.30 -9.62
N GLU A 138 -15.21 -18.38 -10.86
CA GLU A 138 -16.24 -19.33 -11.32
C GLU A 138 -15.77 -20.79 -11.23
N GLN A 139 -14.48 -21.06 -11.50
CA GLN A 139 -13.92 -22.41 -11.38
C GLN A 139 -13.88 -22.92 -9.93
N LEU A 140 -13.57 -22.03 -8.98
CA LEU A 140 -13.52 -22.39 -7.56
C LEU A 140 -14.93 -22.67 -7.02
N LEU A 141 -15.91 -21.83 -7.38
CA LEU A 141 -17.31 -22.01 -6.98
C LEU A 141 -17.91 -23.30 -7.55
N GLY A 142 -17.58 -23.64 -8.80
CA GLY A 142 -17.97 -24.92 -9.40
C GLY A 142 -17.48 -26.12 -8.60
N ARG A 143 -16.19 -26.15 -8.24
CA ARG A 143 -15.59 -27.23 -7.45
C ARG A 143 -16.19 -27.37 -6.06
N ILE A 144 -16.53 -26.26 -5.41
CA ILE A 144 -17.16 -26.31 -4.09
C ILE A 144 -18.56 -26.93 -4.18
N ARG A 145 -19.33 -26.59 -5.21
CA ARG A 145 -20.66 -27.19 -5.43
C ARG A 145 -20.56 -28.70 -5.66
N GLU A 146 -19.57 -29.16 -6.43
CA GLU A 146 -19.31 -30.59 -6.65
C GLU A 146 -18.96 -31.33 -5.36
N ILE A 147 -18.05 -30.79 -4.55
CA ILE A 147 -17.65 -31.40 -3.27
C ILE A 147 -18.84 -31.47 -2.31
N VAL A 148 -19.63 -30.40 -2.22
CA VAL A 148 -20.82 -30.37 -1.37
C VAL A 148 -21.86 -31.37 -1.84
N ALA A 149 -22.08 -31.53 -3.15
CA ALA A 149 -23.00 -32.55 -3.67
C ALA A 149 -22.54 -33.98 -3.32
N ALA A 150 -21.25 -34.27 -3.49
CA ALA A 150 -20.68 -35.59 -3.17
C ALA A 150 -20.83 -35.95 -1.68
N LEU A 151 -20.63 -34.98 -0.77
CA LEU A 151 -20.84 -35.18 0.67
C LEU A 151 -22.31 -35.46 1.05
N TRP A 152 -23.27 -35.15 0.17
CA TRP A 152 -24.69 -35.41 0.42
C TRP A 152 -25.18 -36.72 -0.21
N GLU A 153 -24.48 -37.23 -1.22
CA GLU A 153 -24.77 -38.53 -1.83
C GLU A 153 -24.28 -39.69 -0.95
N ASP A 154 -23.12 -39.54 -0.29
CA ASP A 154 -22.59 -40.56 0.64
C ASP A 154 -23.49 -40.79 1.87
N ASP A 155 -24.22 -39.78 2.35
CA ASP A 155 -25.14 -39.89 3.50
C ASP A 155 -26.50 -40.56 3.14
N GLN A 156 -26.81 -40.76 1.86
CA GLN A 156 -28.06 -41.44 1.43
C GLN A 156 -27.90 -42.95 1.25
N GLU A 157 -26.70 -43.46 0.93
CA GLU A 157 -26.49 -44.91 0.77
C GLU A 157 -26.51 -45.69 2.09
N ASP A 158 -26.32 -45.03 3.24
CA ASP A 158 -26.39 -45.67 4.57
C ASP A 158 -27.78 -45.63 5.21
N ASN A 159 -28.68 -44.71 4.81
CA ASN A 159 -30.05 -44.66 5.35
C ASN A 159 -31.01 -45.65 4.68
N ASP A 160 -30.75 -46.07 3.44
CA ASP A 160 -31.59 -47.05 2.73
C ASP A 160 -31.30 -48.51 3.13
N LYS A 161 -30.25 -48.76 3.94
CA LYS A 161 -29.90 -50.11 4.42
C LYS A 161 -30.52 -50.49 5.77
N GLU A 162 -31.12 -49.55 6.51
CA GLU A 162 -31.76 -49.85 7.82
C GLU A 162 -33.31 -49.94 7.79
N VAL A 163 -33.98 -49.70 6.65
CA VAL A 163 -35.46 -49.84 6.54
C VAL A 163 -35.89 -51.12 5.81
N GLY A 164 -35.10 -52.19 5.97
CA GLY A 164 -35.43 -53.54 5.52
C GLY A 164 -35.31 -54.54 6.66
N TYR A 165 -36.45 -55.09 7.08
CA TYR A 165 -36.68 -56.10 8.14
C TYR A 165 -37.00 -55.57 9.55
N CYS A 166 -38.28 -55.31 9.81
CA CYS A 166 -39.15 -56.16 10.65
C CYS A 166 -40.56 -55.58 10.76
#